data_AF-A0A1R4GDF6-F1
#
_entry.id   AF-A0A1R4GDF6-F1
#
_cell.length_a   1.000
_cell.length_b   1.000
_cell.length_c   1.000
_cell.angle_alpha   90.00
_cell.angle_beta   90.00
_cell.angle_gamma   90.00
#
_symmetry.space_group_name_H-M   'P 1'
#
loop_
_entity.id
_entity.type
_entity.pdbx_description
1 polymer ?
#
loop_
_entity_poly.entity_id
_entity_poly.type
_entity_poly.pdbx_seq_one_letter_code
_entity_poly.pdbx_strand_id
1 'polypeptide(L)'
;MRKSIFKTFTETIKHWYIPAIVGSIFIAVGIYTFAAPATSYVALSILFSLSFLFAGISEISFSLANKNEMDNWGWMLAFGTLTTVVGGLLLANPEVSMLTLSFYVGFLIIFRAISAISFSLDLKDYGISDWARLMALGVIGLIFGVLMVWKPTFAGMTIIIWTGLAFITTGIFSLYLSFKLKKLNELLQKMPEELKIRFRELQREMDEVNKAPYRQGKTYDHDPKS
;
A
#
# COMPACT_ATOMS: atom_id res chain seq x y z
N MET A 1 -28.14 -4.26 -1.40
CA MET A 1 -28.47 -3.25 -2.43
C MET A 1 -27.19 -2.71 -3.06
N ARG A 2 -26.88 -3.04 -4.31
CA ARG A 2 -25.72 -2.49 -5.03
C ARG A 2 -26.09 -1.10 -5.55
N LYS A 3 -25.37 -0.05 -5.14
CA LYS A 3 -25.57 1.31 -5.70
C LYS A 3 -25.26 1.26 -7.21
N SER A 4 -26.09 1.91 -8.03
CA SER A 4 -25.84 2.04 -9.47
C SER A 4 -24.46 2.65 -9.71
N ILE A 5 -23.67 2.03 -10.59
CA ILE A 5 -22.28 2.45 -10.91
C ILE A 5 -22.25 3.93 -11.34
N PHE A 6 -23.29 4.41 -12.04
CA PHE A 6 -23.45 5.83 -12.39
C PHE A 6 -23.37 6.75 -11.17
N LYS A 7 -24.17 6.41 -10.15
CA LYS A 7 -24.35 7.24 -8.96
C LYS A 7 -23.07 7.31 -8.15
N THR A 8 -22.36 6.18 -8.04
CA THR A 8 -21.05 6.14 -7.38
C THR A 8 -20.01 6.97 -8.13
N PHE A 9 -19.99 6.89 -9.47
CA PHE A 9 -19.10 7.70 -10.30
C PHE A 9 -19.36 9.20 -10.15
N THR A 10 -20.63 9.63 -10.24
CA THR A 10 -20.99 11.05 -10.12
C THR A 10 -20.74 11.60 -8.72
N GLU A 11 -21.00 10.82 -7.67
CA GLU A 11 -20.67 11.24 -6.29
C GLU A 11 -19.16 11.37 -6.09
N THR A 12 -18.36 10.41 -6.55
CA THR A 12 -16.89 10.44 -6.43
C THR A 12 -16.29 11.65 -7.15
N ILE A 13 -16.76 11.92 -8.36
CA ILE A 13 -16.29 13.04 -9.19
C ILE A 13 -16.66 14.40 -8.57
N LYS A 14 -17.80 14.50 -7.87
CA LYS A 14 -18.21 15.70 -7.15
C LYS A 14 -17.26 16.04 -5.98
N HIS A 15 -16.65 15.03 -5.37
CA HIS A 15 -15.71 15.19 -4.26
C HIS A 15 -14.23 15.33 -4.71
N TRP A 16 -13.98 15.88 -5.89
CA TRP A 16 -12.64 16.13 -6.44
C TRP A 16 -11.71 16.95 -5.52
N TYR A 17 -12.27 17.73 -4.59
CA TYR A 17 -11.52 18.52 -3.62
C TYR A 17 -10.87 17.66 -2.52
N ILE A 18 -11.37 16.44 -2.24
CA ILE A 18 -10.80 15.57 -1.21
C ILE A 18 -9.36 15.18 -1.57
N PRO A 19 -9.06 14.63 -2.77
CA PRO A 19 -7.68 14.40 -3.19
C PRO A 19 -6.82 15.66 -3.25
N ALA A 20 -7.43 16.84 -3.46
CA ALA A 20 -6.69 18.11 -3.46
C ALA A 20 -6.12 18.45 -2.07
N ILE A 21 -6.99 18.38 -1.06
CA ILE A 21 -6.66 18.68 0.33
C ILE A 21 -5.64 17.65 0.84
N VAL A 22 -5.93 16.37 0.63
CA VAL A 22 -5.04 15.26 1.01
C VAL A 22 -3.67 15.43 0.36
N GLY A 23 -3.64 15.70 -0.96
CA GLY A 23 -2.39 15.88 -1.68
C GLY A 23 -1.55 17.05 -1.16
N SER A 24 -2.20 18.18 -0.86
CA SER A 24 -1.54 19.35 -0.29
C SER A 24 -0.94 19.07 1.09
N ILE A 25 -1.67 18.36 1.95
CA ILE A 25 -1.18 17.95 3.27
C ILE A 25 0.05 17.04 3.13
N PHE A 26 -0.02 16.03 2.25
CA PHE A 26 1.11 15.12 2.02
C PHE A 26 2.37 15.84 1.53
N ILE A 27 2.23 16.80 0.61
CA ILE A 27 3.38 17.61 0.17
C ILE A 27 3.95 18.42 1.35
N ALA A 28 3.09 19.09 2.13
CA ALA A 28 3.54 19.88 3.28
C ALA A 28 4.27 19.01 4.32
N VAL A 29 3.73 17.83 4.64
CA VAL A 29 4.37 16.86 5.54
C VAL A 29 5.68 16.34 4.97
N GLY A 30 5.74 16.07 3.66
CA GLY A 30 6.96 15.66 2.98
C GLY A 30 8.05 16.73 3.03
N ILE A 31 7.71 17.99 2.79
CA ILE A 31 8.64 19.13 2.93
C ILE A 31 9.09 19.28 4.39
N TYR A 32 8.15 19.19 5.34
CA TYR A 32 8.47 19.25 6.77
C TYR A 32 9.43 18.12 7.19
N THR A 33 9.30 16.94 6.59
CA THR A 33 10.18 15.80 6.83
C THR A 33 11.64 16.10 6.51
N PHE A 34 11.89 16.88 5.45
CA PHE A 34 13.24 17.33 5.11
C PHE A 34 13.69 18.55 5.91
N ALA A 35 12.75 19.42 6.29
CA ALA A 35 13.05 20.61 7.08
C ALA A 35 13.45 20.29 8.53
N ALA A 36 12.88 19.24 9.13
CA ALA A 36 13.17 18.81 10.49
C ALA A 36 13.48 17.29 10.60
N PRO A 37 14.60 16.82 10.03
CA PRO A 37 14.90 15.38 9.94
C PRO A 37 14.90 14.66 11.29
N ALA A 38 15.47 15.28 12.33
CA ALA A 38 15.54 14.68 13.66
C ALA A 38 14.14 14.46 14.27
N THR A 39 13.28 15.48 14.22
CA THR A 39 11.90 15.40 14.72
C THR A 39 11.07 14.40 13.93
N SER A 40 11.24 14.38 12.60
CA SER A 40 10.55 13.42 11.75
C SER A 40 10.98 11.99 12.02
N TYR A 41 12.25 11.78 12.34
CA TYR A 41 12.73 10.45 12.69
C TYR A 41 12.19 9.95 14.03
N VAL A 42 12.06 10.83 15.03
CA VAL A 42 11.35 10.53 16.28
C VAL A 42 9.88 10.20 16.02
N ALA A 43 9.20 10.96 15.15
CA ALA A 43 7.80 10.67 14.81
C ALA A 43 7.67 9.29 14.16
N LEU A 44 8.58 8.92 13.25
CA LEU A 44 8.61 7.59 12.64
C LEU A 44 8.91 6.48 13.65
N SER A 45 9.78 6.70 14.62
CA SER A 45 10.03 5.72 15.68
C SER A 45 8.81 5.53 16.58
N ILE A 46 8.07 6.59 16.89
CA ILE A 46 6.81 6.49 17.63
C ILE A 46 5.77 5.69 16.83
N LEU A 47 5.60 5.96 15.53
CA LEU A 47 4.70 5.19 14.67
C LEU A 47 5.10 3.72 14.61
N PHE A 48 6.40 3.43 14.58
CA PHE A 48 6.93 2.08 14.65
C PHE A 48 6.58 1.40 15.99
N SER A 49 6.78 2.06 17.12
CA SER A 49 6.39 1.56 18.45
C SER A 49 4.89 1.28 18.55
N LEU A 50 4.06 2.19 18.03
CA LEU A 50 2.60 2.02 17.98
C LEU A 50 2.20 0.82 17.13
N SER A 51 2.93 0.56 16.04
CA SER A 51 2.69 -0.62 15.18
C SER A 51 2.94 -1.92 15.95
N PHE A 52 3.97 -1.99 16.80
CA PHE A 52 4.21 -3.13 17.69
C PHE A 52 3.08 -3.31 18.71
N LEU A 53 2.61 -2.22 19.33
CA LEU A 53 1.49 -2.28 20.25
C LEU A 53 0.22 -2.78 19.56
N PHE A 54 -0.11 -2.23 18.39
CA PHE A 54 -1.28 -2.64 17.64
C PHE A 54 -1.20 -4.11 17.20
N ALA A 55 -0.03 -4.54 16.70
CA ALA A 55 0.21 -5.93 16.31
C ALA A 55 0.06 -6.88 17.50
N GLY A 56 0.76 -6.59 18.62
CA GLY A 56 0.71 -7.42 19.82
C GLY A 56 -0.69 -7.53 20.43
N ILE A 57 -1.43 -6.41 20.52
CA ILE A 57 -2.82 -6.41 21.02
C ILE A 57 -3.74 -7.20 20.07
N SER A 58 -3.53 -7.07 18.77
CA SER A 58 -4.30 -7.83 17.77
C SER A 58 -4.01 -9.32 17.87
N GLU A 59 -2.76 -9.73 18.04
CA GLU A 59 -2.36 -11.13 18.24
C GLU A 59 -2.96 -11.71 19.53
N ILE A 60 -2.94 -10.96 20.64
CA ILE A 60 -3.58 -11.37 21.89
C ILE A 60 -5.08 -11.55 21.67
N SER A 61 -5.74 -10.56 21.06
CA SER A 61 -7.19 -10.59 20.82
C SER A 61 -7.57 -11.78 19.93
N PHE A 62 -6.80 -12.02 18.87
CA PHE A 62 -7.02 -13.13 17.95
C PHE A 62 -6.79 -14.48 18.62
N SER A 63 -5.71 -14.64 19.39
CA SER A 63 -5.43 -15.88 20.13
C SER A 63 -6.54 -16.19 21.13
N LEU A 64 -7.01 -15.20 21.89
CA LEU A 64 -8.08 -15.39 22.87
C LEU A 64 -9.43 -15.71 22.20
N ALA A 65 -9.73 -15.10 21.04
CA ALA A 65 -10.95 -15.36 20.29
C ALA A 65 -10.99 -16.78 19.70
N ASN A 66 -9.84 -17.32 19.30
CA ASN A 66 -9.73 -18.60 18.60
C ASN A 66 -9.09 -19.71 19.46
N LYS A 67 -9.01 -19.52 20.78
CA LYS A 67 -8.31 -20.44 21.69
C LYS A 67 -8.83 -21.89 21.67
N ASN A 68 -10.08 -22.09 21.27
CA ASN A 68 -10.70 -23.42 21.22
C ASN A 68 -10.52 -24.10 19.85
N GLU A 69 -10.14 -23.35 18.81
CA GLU A 69 -9.97 -23.87 17.44
C GLU A 69 -8.49 -23.98 17.05
N MET A 70 -7.59 -23.39 17.83
CA MET A 70 -6.15 -23.38 17.56
C MET A 70 -5.37 -24.18 18.59
N ASP A 71 -4.68 -25.24 18.17
CA ASP A 71 -3.81 -26.04 19.04
C ASP A 71 -2.64 -25.23 19.64
N ASN A 72 -2.14 -24.21 18.92
CA ASN A 72 -1.00 -23.38 19.32
C ASN A 72 -1.40 -22.02 19.93
N TRP A 73 -2.63 -21.86 20.41
CA TRP A 73 -3.13 -20.55 20.91
C TRP A 73 -2.24 -19.95 22.01
N GLY A 74 -1.72 -20.77 22.93
CA GLY A 74 -0.88 -20.34 24.04
C GLY A 74 0.46 -19.72 23.58
N TRP A 75 1.07 -20.28 22.53
CA TRP A 75 2.28 -19.70 21.94
C TRP A 75 1.98 -18.35 21.28
N MET A 76 0.88 -18.26 20.52
CA MET A 76 0.48 -17.01 19.90
C MET A 76 0.15 -15.93 20.95
N LEU A 77 -0.46 -16.31 22.07
CA LEU A 77 -0.71 -15.40 23.19
C LEU A 77 0.60 -14.90 23.80
N ALA A 78 1.57 -15.79 24.00
CA ALA A 78 2.88 -15.43 24.53
C ALA A 78 3.64 -14.47 23.58
N PHE A 79 3.64 -14.74 22.28
CA PHE A 79 4.21 -13.84 21.28
C PHE A 79 3.50 -12.49 21.24
N GLY A 80 2.17 -12.46 21.21
CA GLY A 80 1.41 -11.20 21.23
C GLY A 80 1.67 -10.38 22.49
N THR A 81 1.80 -11.05 23.64
CA THR A 81 2.17 -10.41 24.92
C THR A 81 3.57 -9.82 24.86
N LEU A 82 4.56 -10.59 24.41
CA LEU A 82 5.93 -10.12 24.24
C LEU A 82 6.01 -8.92 23.29
N THR A 83 5.35 -9.01 22.13
CA THR A 83 5.28 -7.95 21.12
C THR A 83 4.66 -6.68 21.70
N THR A 84 3.59 -6.81 22.50
CA THR A 84 2.96 -5.67 23.19
C THR A 84 3.90 -5.03 24.21
N VAL A 85 4.58 -5.83 25.03
CA VAL A 85 5.55 -5.32 26.02
C VAL A 85 6.69 -4.59 25.32
N VAL A 86 7.25 -5.17 24.25
CA VAL A 86 8.29 -4.52 23.44
C VAL A 86 7.76 -3.20 22.87
N GLY A 87 6.56 -3.18 22.29
CA GLY A 87 5.94 -1.94 21.81
C GLY A 87 5.82 -0.86 22.88
N GLY A 88 5.45 -1.24 24.11
CA GLY A 88 5.38 -0.34 25.25
C GLY A 88 6.76 0.21 25.66
N LEU A 89 7.79 -0.63 25.69
CA LEU A 89 9.16 -0.23 26.00
C LEU A 89 9.73 0.73 24.94
N LEU A 90 9.47 0.46 23.66
CA LEU A 90 9.88 1.32 22.55
C LEU A 90 9.16 2.66 22.58
N LEU A 91 7.89 2.70 23.00
CA LEU A 91 7.14 3.95 23.14
C LEU A 91 7.65 4.79 24.32
N ALA A 92 8.01 4.14 25.42
CA ALA A 92 8.57 4.80 26.59
C ALA A 92 9.98 5.36 26.36
N ASN A 93 10.76 4.77 25.45
CA ASN A 93 12.14 5.18 25.15
C ASN A 93 12.33 5.43 23.64
N PRO A 94 12.01 6.64 23.15
CA PRO A 94 12.09 6.98 21.74
C PRO A 94 13.47 6.75 21.09
N GLU A 95 14.56 6.95 21.84
CA GLU A 95 15.93 6.70 21.37
C GLU A 95 16.17 5.21 21.05
N VAL A 96 15.70 4.32 21.93
CA VAL A 96 15.76 2.87 21.71
C VAL A 96 14.90 2.49 20.51
N SER A 97 13.73 3.11 20.35
CA SER A 97 12.87 2.91 19.18
C SER A 97 13.55 3.33 17.88
N MET A 98 14.22 4.48 17.86
CA MET A 98 14.98 4.93 16.69
C MET A 98 16.08 3.93 16.32
N LEU A 99 16.89 3.49 17.28
CA LEU A 99 17.93 2.49 17.02
C LEU A 99 17.33 1.17 16.51
N THR A 100 16.28 0.70 17.16
CA THR A 100 15.59 -0.54 16.79
C THR A 100 15.01 -0.44 15.37
N LEU A 101 14.38 0.68 15.02
CA LEU A 101 13.87 0.95 13.69
C LEU A 101 14.99 0.96 12.65
N SER A 102 16.13 1.60 12.94
CA SER A 102 17.31 1.58 12.06
C SER A 102 17.81 0.17 11.79
N PHE A 103 17.96 -0.65 12.84
CA PHE A 103 18.39 -2.04 12.70
C PHE A 103 17.36 -2.86 11.94
N TYR A 104 16.08 -2.72 12.30
CA TYR A 104 14.98 -3.41 11.63
C TYR A 104 15.01 -3.17 10.12
N VAL A 105 15.10 -1.91 9.70
CA VAL A 105 15.17 -1.56 8.28
C VAL A 105 16.47 -2.05 7.64
N GLY A 106 17.61 -1.91 8.32
CA GLY A 106 18.90 -2.41 7.81
C GLY A 106 18.88 -3.91 7.55
N PHE A 107 18.41 -4.71 8.51
CA PHE A 107 18.23 -6.15 8.36
C PHE A 107 17.22 -6.49 7.26
N LEU A 108 16.11 -5.75 7.17
CA LEU A 108 15.12 -5.94 6.11
C LEU A 108 15.76 -5.79 4.71
N ILE A 109 16.63 -4.78 4.53
CA ILE A 109 17.34 -4.57 3.27
C ILE A 109 18.34 -5.69 3.00
N ILE A 110 19.07 -6.16 4.02
CA ILE A 110 19.98 -7.32 3.88
C ILE A 110 19.20 -8.56 3.43
N PHE A 111 18.08 -8.89 4.08
CA PHE A 111 17.26 -10.03 3.68
C PHE A 111 16.74 -9.90 2.26
N ARG A 112 16.24 -8.71 1.88
CA ARG A 112 15.79 -8.46 0.50
C ARG A 112 16.91 -8.60 -0.53
N ALA A 113 18.10 -8.14 -0.19
CA ALA A 113 19.27 -8.26 -1.04
C ALA A 113 19.69 -9.73 -1.21
N ILE A 114 19.72 -10.51 -0.13
CA ILE A 114 19.97 -11.95 -0.17
C ILE A 114 18.93 -12.65 -1.04
N SER A 115 17.64 -12.35 -0.86
CA SER A 115 16.58 -12.91 -1.71
C SER A 115 16.77 -12.54 -3.18
N ALA A 116 17.14 -11.30 -3.50
CA ALA A 116 17.41 -10.87 -4.87
C ALA A 116 18.60 -11.61 -5.49
N ILE A 117 19.65 -11.88 -4.70
CA ILE A 117 20.78 -12.71 -5.13
C ILE A 117 20.31 -14.14 -5.41
N SER A 118 19.51 -14.74 -4.52
CA SER A 118 18.94 -16.08 -4.73
C SER A 118 18.10 -16.14 -6.00
N PHE A 119 17.17 -15.21 -6.20
CA PHE A 119 16.37 -15.15 -7.42
C PHE A 119 17.23 -14.96 -8.68
N SER A 120 18.31 -14.19 -8.58
CA SER A 120 19.23 -14.04 -9.70
C SER A 120 19.92 -15.34 -10.07
N LEU A 121 20.22 -16.22 -9.11
CA LEU A 121 20.79 -17.53 -9.39
C LEU A 121 19.77 -18.41 -10.11
N ASP A 122 18.52 -18.42 -9.64
CA ASP A 122 17.44 -19.15 -10.31
C ASP A 122 17.26 -18.68 -11.78
N LEU A 123 17.31 -17.37 -12.02
CA LEU A 123 17.21 -16.82 -13.39
C LEU A 123 18.37 -17.26 -14.29
N LYS A 124 19.58 -17.37 -13.72
CA LYS A 124 20.75 -17.87 -14.43
C LYS A 124 20.55 -19.32 -14.83
N ASP A 125 20.01 -20.14 -13.92
CA ASP A 125 19.75 -21.55 -14.15
C ASP A 125 18.62 -21.77 -15.18
N TYR A 126 17.66 -20.84 -15.26
CA TYR A 126 16.63 -20.82 -16.31
C TYR A 126 17.09 -20.23 -17.66
N GLY A 127 18.35 -19.83 -17.79
CA GLY A 127 18.91 -19.28 -19.04
C GLY A 127 18.43 -17.87 -19.38
N ILE A 128 17.88 -17.12 -18.42
CA ILE A 128 17.42 -15.74 -18.62
C ILE A 128 18.62 -14.80 -18.56
N SER A 129 18.90 -14.08 -19.66
CA SER A 129 20.10 -13.24 -19.82
C SER A 129 20.23 -12.08 -18.82
N ASP A 130 19.14 -11.66 -18.17
CA ASP A 130 19.14 -10.50 -17.26
C ASP A 130 19.60 -10.83 -15.84
N TRP A 131 19.96 -12.09 -15.56
CA TRP A 131 20.41 -12.53 -14.24
C TRP A 131 21.54 -11.64 -13.68
N ALA A 132 22.56 -11.32 -14.50
CA ALA A 132 23.73 -10.58 -14.02
C ALA A 132 23.37 -9.19 -13.46
N ARG A 133 22.35 -8.52 -14.03
CA ARG A 133 21.89 -7.22 -13.53
C ARG A 133 21.21 -7.36 -12.17
N LEU A 134 20.39 -8.38 -11.99
CA LEU A 134 19.73 -8.66 -10.71
C LEU A 134 20.73 -9.08 -9.65
N MET A 135 21.74 -9.88 -9.99
CA MET A 135 22.84 -10.21 -9.08
C MET A 135 23.58 -8.96 -8.62
N ALA A 136 23.95 -8.07 -9.55
CA ALA A 136 24.64 -6.82 -9.23
C ALA A 136 23.80 -5.94 -8.29
N LEU A 137 22.50 -5.79 -8.56
CA LEU A 137 21.58 -5.06 -7.67
C LEU A 137 21.48 -5.70 -6.29
N GLY A 138 21.42 -7.04 -6.23
CA GLY A 138 21.43 -7.78 -4.97
C GLY A 138 22.69 -7.55 -4.16
N VAL A 139 23.88 -7.63 -4.79
CA VAL A 139 25.17 -7.40 -4.11
C VAL A 139 25.30 -5.95 -3.62
N ILE A 140 24.91 -4.96 -4.45
CA ILE A 140 24.89 -3.55 -4.05
C ILE A 140 23.94 -3.34 -2.87
N GLY A 141 22.74 -3.92 -2.94
CA GLY A 141 21.76 -3.87 -1.87
C GLY A 141 22.27 -4.52 -0.57
N LEU A 142 23.04 -5.60 -0.67
CA LEU A 142 23.62 -6.29 0.47
C LEU A 142 24.66 -5.42 1.17
N ILE A 143 25.59 -4.84 0.39
CA ILE A 143 26.61 -3.91 0.90
C ILE A 143 25.92 -2.71 1.57
N PHE A 144 24.89 -2.15 0.91
CA PHE A 144 24.12 -1.04 1.44
C PHE A 144 23.39 -1.39 2.75
N GLY A 145 22.76 -2.56 2.82
CA GLY A 145 22.09 -3.04 4.03
C GLY A 145 23.06 -3.29 5.18
N VAL A 146 24.22 -3.89 4.91
CA VAL A 146 25.29 -4.08 5.91
C VAL A 146 25.80 -2.73 6.43
N LEU A 147 25.99 -1.74 5.54
CA LEU A 147 26.37 -0.38 5.93
C LEU A 147 25.34 0.27 6.85
N MET A 148 24.04 0.09 6.57
CA MET A 148 22.95 0.59 7.42
C MET A 148 22.98 -0.02 8.83
N VAL A 149 23.25 -1.32 8.95
CA VAL A 149 23.37 -1.98 10.26
C VAL A 149 24.63 -1.52 11.00
N TRP A 150 25.76 -1.37 10.29
CA TRP A 150 27.01 -0.92 10.91
C TRP A 150 26.96 0.54 11.38
N LYS A 151 26.23 1.40 10.66
CA LYS A 151 26.02 2.81 10.99
C LYS A 151 24.52 3.11 11.05
N PRO A 152 23.86 2.88 12.20
CA PRO A 152 22.43 3.15 12.37
C PRO A 152 22.02 4.59 12.03
N THR A 153 22.93 5.57 12.22
CA THR A 153 22.68 6.96 11.80
C THR A 153 22.47 7.10 10.29
N PHE A 154 23.18 6.31 9.48
CA PHE A 154 22.99 6.25 8.03
C PHE A 154 21.64 5.64 7.66
N ALA A 155 21.22 4.61 8.41
CA ALA A 155 19.90 4.01 8.25
C ALA A 155 18.78 5.02 8.53
N GLY A 156 18.87 5.76 9.64
CA GLY A 156 17.92 6.83 9.99
C GLY A 156 17.79 7.89 8.89
N MET A 157 18.91 8.41 8.36
CA MET A 157 18.86 9.36 7.24
C MET A 157 18.20 8.79 6.00
N THR A 158 18.53 7.54 5.65
CA THR A 158 17.93 6.85 4.50
C THR A 158 16.41 6.74 4.67
N ILE A 159 15.94 6.35 5.86
CA ILE A 159 14.52 6.27 6.18
C ILE A 159 13.84 7.63 5.95
N ILE A 160 14.40 8.71 6.49
CA ILE A 160 13.84 10.06 6.35
C ILE A 160 13.76 10.47 4.87
N ILE A 161 14.82 10.22 4.10
CA ILE A 161 14.86 10.58 2.67
C ILE A 161 13.76 9.85 1.89
N TRP A 162 13.68 8.53 2.05
CA TRP A 162 12.68 7.73 1.34
C TRP A 162 11.25 8.05 1.79
N THR A 163 11.03 8.27 3.08
CA THR A 163 9.72 8.67 3.60
C THR A 163 9.30 10.05 3.10
N GLY A 164 10.19 11.04 3.15
CA GLY A 164 9.91 12.39 2.65
C GLY A 164 9.58 12.37 1.16
N LEU A 165 10.36 11.63 0.36
CA LEU A 165 10.09 11.43 -1.07
C LEU A 165 8.75 10.72 -1.30
N ALA A 166 8.42 9.69 -0.50
CA ALA A 166 7.15 8.98 -0.61
C ALA A 166 5.95 9.91 -0.33
N PHE A 167 6.05 10.79 0.69
CA PHE A 167 5.00 11.77 0.97
C PHE A 167 4.85 12.81 -0.14
N ILE A 168 5.96 13.35 -0.66
CA ILE A 168 5.90 14.34 -1.76
C ILE A 168 5.30 13.69 -3.02
N THR A 169 5.78 12.51 -3.42
CA THR A 169 5.28 11.82 -4.62
C THR A 169 3.81 11.43 -4.49
N THR A 170 3.39 10.91 -3.33
CA THR A 170 1.98 10.62 -3.02
C THR A 170 1.13 11.89 -3.09
N GLY A 171 1.64 12.99 -2.53
CA GLY A 171 0.96 14.28 -2.55
C GLY A 171 0.77 14.83 -3.96
N ILE A 172 1.82 14.80 -4.79
CA ILE A 172 1.76 15.17 -6.21
C ILE A 172 0.76 14.28 -6.97
N PHE A 173 0.79 12.97 -6.75
CA PHE A 173 -0.15 12.05 -7.37
C PHE A 173 -1.60 12.35 -6.99
N SER A 174 -1.87 12.64 -5.72
CA SER A 174 -3.19 12.99 -5.24
C SER A 174 -3.70 14.32 -5.82
N LEU A 175 -2.82 15.32 -5.97
CA LEU A 175 -3.15 16.57 -6.67
C LEU A 175 -3.47 16.32 -8.15
N TYR A 176 -2.66 15.50 -8.83
CA TYR A 176 -2.92 15.12 -10.22
C TYR A 176 -4.29 14.43 -10.37
N LEU A 177 -4.63 13.51 -9.45
CA LEU A 177 -5.94 12.86 -9.42
C LEU A 177 -7.07 13.87 -9.19
N SER A 178 -6.87 14.84 -8.30
CA SER A 178 -7.84 15.91 -8.07
C SER A 178 -8.14 16.69 -9.35
N PHE A 179 -7.11 17.09 -10.09
CA PHE A 179 -7.30 17.83 -11.34
C PHE A 179 -8.01 16.99 -12.42
N LYS A 180 -7.70 15.69 -12.50
CA LYS A 180 -8.43 14.75 -13.37
C LYS A 180 -9.91 14.67 -12.99
N LEU A 181 -10.23 14.51 -11.70
CA LEU A 181 -11.61 14.44 -11.22
C LEU A 181 -12.36 15.76 -11.43
N LYS A 182 -11.71 16.90 -11.20
CA LYS A 182 -12.30 18.22 -11.47
C LYS A 182 -12.67 18.37 -12.95
N LYS A 183 -11.76 18.00 -13.85
CA LYS A 183 -12.02 18.02 -15.31
C LYS A 183 -13.16 17.08 -15.69
N LEU A 184 -13.24 15.89 -15.10
CA LEU A 184 -14.36 14.97 -15.32
C LEU A 184 -15.69 15.55 -14.80
N ASN A 185 -15.69 16.24 -13.67
CA ASN A 185 -16.89 16.88 -13.12
C ASN A 185 -17.43 17.97 -14.06
N GLU A 186 -16.54 18.80 -14.59
CA GLU A 186 -16.89 19.84 -15.56
C GLU A 186 -17.47 19.24 -16.85
N LEU A 187 -16.89 18.13 -17.35
CA LEU A 187 -17.42 17.43 -18.52
C LEU A 187 -18.80 16.84 -18.25
N LEU A 188 -19.01 16.20 -17.09
CA LEU A 188 -20.30 15.64 -16.70
C LEU A 188 -21.38 16.73 -16.59
N GLN A 189 -21.03 17.91 -16.07
CA GLN A 189 -21.94 19.04 -15.97
C GLN A 189 -22.34 19.60 -17.35
N LYS A 190 -21.43 19.56 -18.33
CA LYS A 190 -21.67 20.01 -19.71
C LYS A 190 -22.44 18.99 -20.56
N MET A 191 -22.61 17.75 -20.13
CA MET A 191 -23.34 16.74 -20.92
C MET A 191 -24.84 17.08 -21.03
N PRO A 192 -25.44 16.94 -22.23
CA PRO A 192 -26.89 17.07 -22.40
C PRO A 192 -27.65 16.09 -21.49
N GLU A 193 -28.79 16.52 -20.95
CA GLU A 193 -29.60 15.66 -20.08
C GLU A 193 -30.08 14.38 -20.80
N GLU A 194 -30.31 14.44 -22.10
CA GLU A 194 -30.67 13.26 -22.90
C GLU A 194 -29.60 12.15 -22.83
N LEU A 195 -28.31 12.51 -22.95
CA LEU A 195 -27.22 11.52 -22.83
C LEU A 195 -27.15 10.92 -21.42
N LYS A 196 -27.39 11.72 -20.37
CA LYS A 196 -27.41 11.22 -18.98
C LYS A 196 -28.57 10.26 -18.73
N ILE A 197 -29.70 10.44 -19.42
CA ILE A 197 -30.85 9.53 -19.35
C ILE A 197 -30.50 8.21 -20.07
N ARG A 198 -30.05 8.27 -21.33
CA ARG A 198 -29.65 7.08 -22.10
C ARG A 198 -28.58 6.25 -21.40
N PHE A 199 -27.61 6.90 -20.76
CA PHE A 199 -26.56 6.21 -20.02
C PHE A 199 -27.11 5.45 -18.79
N ARG A 200 -28.10 6.04 -18.09
CA ARG A 200 -28.79 5.38 -16.98
C ARG A 200 -29.63 4.19 -17.45
N GLU A 201 -30.26 4.29 -18.61
CA GLU A 201 -31.01 3.19 -19.23
C GLU A 201 -30.08 2.04 -19.61
N LEU A 202 -28.98 2.32 -20.32
CA LEU A 202 -27.98 1.31 -20.68
C LEU A 202 -27.39 0.59 -19.46
N GLN A 203 -27.09 1.32 -18.38
CA GLN A 203 -26.61 0.67 -17.15
C GLN A 203 -27.67 -0.21 -16.50
N ARG A 204 -28.95 0.19 -16.57
CA ARG A 204 -30.05 -0.61 -16.06
C ARG A 204 -30.20 -1.90 -16.88
N GLU A 205 -30.12 -1.82 -18.20
CA GLU A 205 -30.11 -2.99 -19.09
C GLU A 205 -28.92 -3.91 -18.79
N MET A 206 -27.71 -3.38 -18.63
CA MET A 206 -26.53 -4.18 -18.25
C MET A 206 -26.71 -4.87 -16.90
N ASP A 207 -27.27 -4.17 -15.90
CA ASP A 207 -27.56 -4.74 -14.58
C ASP A 207 -28.65 -5.81 -14.64
N GLU A 208 -29.64 -5.69 -15.54
CA GLU A 208 -30.69 -6.68 -15.77
C GLU A 208 -30.15 -7.92 -16.50
N VAL A 209 -29.35 -7.74 -17.56
CA VAL A 209 -28.69 -8.82 -18.29
C VAL A 209 -27.76 -9.62 -17.37
N ASN A 210 -27.00 -8.94 -16.50
CA ASN A 210 -26.07 -9.60 -15.59
C ASN A 210 -26.78 -10.30 -14.41
N LYS A 211 -28.07 -9.99 -14.17
CA LYS A 211 -28.94 -10.72 -13.21
C LYS A 211 -29.71 -11.86 -13.86
N ALA A 212 -29.94 -11.82 -15.17
CA ALA A 212 -30.62 -12.89 -15.88
C ALA A 212 -29.72 -14.15 -15.88
N PRO A 213 -30.23 -15.33 -15.49
CA PRO A 213 -29.46 -16.57 -15.60
C PRO A 213 -29.08 -16.77 -17.07
N TYR A 214 -27.81 -17.11 -17.31
CA TYR A 214 -27.21 -17.30 -18.64
C TYR A 214 -28.11 -18.19 -19.51
N ARG A 215 -28.95 -17.58 -20.36
CA ARG A 215 -29.69 -18.35 -21.37
C ARG A 215 -28.67 -18.74 -22.43
N GLN A 216 -28.27 -20.01 -22.43
CA GLN A 216 -27.55 -20.63 -23.54
C GLN A 216 -28.22 -20.19 -24.85
N GLY A 217 -27.46 -19.48 -25.68
CA GLY A 217 -27.93 -18.91 -26.93
C GLY A 217 -28.45 -20.01 -27.87
N LYS A 218 -29.58 -19.74 -28.52
CA LYS A 218 -30.01 -20.50 -29.70
C LYS A 218 -28.90 -20.37 -30.74
N THR A 219 -28.33 -21.50 -31.15
CA THR A 219 -27.45 -21.60 -32.31
C THR A 219 -28.20 -21.05 -33.51
N TYR A 220 -27.69 -19.98 -34.12
CA TYR A 220 -28.15 -19.53 -35.42
C TYR A 220 -27.72 -20.59 -36.42
N ASP A 221 -28.70 -21.38 -36.86
CA ASP A 221 -28.54 -22.33 -37.96
C ASP A 221 -28.24 -21.52 -39.23
N HIS A 222 -27.02 -21.63 -39.71
CA HIS A 222 -26.62 -21.03 -40.98
C HIS A 222 -27.23 -21.88 -42.09
N ASP A 223 -28.37 -21.43 -42.63
CA ASP A 223 -28.94 -21.97 -43.86
C ASP A 223 -27.94 -21.80 -45.01
N PRO A 224 -27.37 -22.88 -45.57
CA PRO A 224 -26.44 -22.80 -46.67
C PRO A 224 -27.27 -22.68 -47.96
N LYS A 225 -27.46 -21.45 -48.42
CA LYS A 225 -28.08 -21.21 -49.73
C LYS A 225 -27.25 -21.86 -50.85
N SER A 226 -27.86 -22.85 -51.49
CA SER A 226 -27.61 -23.34 -52.85
C SER A 226 -28.08 -22.34 -53.90
#